data_AF-A0A2V9WIY5-F1
#
_entry.id   AF-A0A2V9WIY5-F1
#
_cell.length_a   1.000
_cell.length_b   1.000
_cell.length_c   1.000
_cell.angle_alpha   90.00
_cell.angle_beta   90.00
_cell.angle_gamma   90.00
#
_symmetry.space_group_name_H-M   'P 1'
#
loop_
_entity.id
_entity.type
_entity.pdbx_description
1 polymer ?
#
loop_
_entity_poly.entity_id
_entity_poly.type
_entity_poly.pdbx_seq_one_letter_code
_entity_poly.pdbx_strand_id
1 'polypeptide(L)'
;MKPLRYVARQPIFDREEKVFGYELLFRDGLENAFHGDTDEASRATLDRSLLMGLDILCDGRRAFVNCTRDTLIKGLVTLLPSTTTVVEILESVPADPDVLAACQSLKEAGYMIALDDYVANDPREALAEMAD
;
A
#
# COMPACT_ATOMS: atom_id res chain seq x y z
N MET A 1 -21.28 -3.11 -20.31
CA MET A 1 -21.25 -3.89 -19.05
C MET A 1 -20.18 -3.26 -18.18
N LYS A 2 -20.44 -2.91 -16.91
CA LYS A 2 -19.36 -2.40 -16.03
C LYS A 2 -18.39 -3.55 -15.73
N PRO A 3 -17.08 -3.37 -15.83
CA PRO A 3 -16.11 -4.41 -15.48
C PRO A 3 -16.26 -4.74 -13.99
N LEU A 4 -16.36 -6.03 -13.67
CA LEU A 4 -16.25 -6.53 -12.31
C LEU A 4 -14.79 -6.36 -11.89
N ARG A 5 -14.53 -5.58 -10.83
CA ARG A 5 -13.20 -5.55 -10.20
C ARG A 5 -13.27 -6.23 -8.84
N TYR A 6 -12.21 -6.95 -8.50
CA TYR A 6 -12.10 -7.78 -7.31
C TYR A 6 -11.12 -7.16 -6.33
N VAL A 7 -11.30 -7.49 -5.05
CA VAL A 7 -10.33 -7.20 -4.00
C VAL A 7 -9.93 -8.54 -3.42
N ALA A 8 -8.65 -8.87 -3.56
CA ALA A 8 -8.03 -9.97 -2.85
C ALA A 8 -7.35 -9.40 -1.60
N ARG A 9 -7.30 -10.21 -0.54
CA ARG A 9 -6.53 -9.91 0.66
C ARG A 9 -5.55 -11.03 0.90
N GLN A 10 -4.29 -10.69 1.14
CA GLN A 10 -3.23 -11.65 1.41
C GLN A 10 -2.77 -11.50 2.86
N PRO A 11 -2.87 -12.55 3.70
CA PRO A 11 -2.48 -12.45 5.10
C PRO A 11 -0.96 -12.31 5.23
N ILE A 12 -0.55 -11.37 6.07
CA ILE A 12 0.84 -11.20 6.52
C ILE A 12 0.91 -11.71 7.96
N PHE A 13 1.81 -12.64 8.23
CA PHE A 13 1.98 -13.26 9.54
C PHE A 13 3.17 -12.66 10.28
N ASP A 14 3.05 -12.53 11.60
CA ASP A 14 4.18 -12.26 12.47
C ASP A 14 5.00 -13.53 12.74
N ARG A 15 6.06 -13.39 13.56
CA ARG A 15 6.98 -14.49 13.90
C ARG A 15 6.33 -15.60 14.74
N GLU A 16 5.14 -15.36 15.30
CA GLU A 16 4.34 -16.35 16.02
C GLU A 16 3.23 -16.97 15.15
N GLU A 17 3.28 -16.76 13.83
CA GLU A 17 2.25 -17.21 12.86
C GLU A 17 0.85 -16.61 13.12
N LYS A 18 0.78 -15.46 13.81
CA LYS A 18 -0.47 -14.72 13.97
C LYS A 18 -0.61 -13.70 12.86
N VAL A 19 -1.84 -13.47 12.40
CA VAL A 19 -2.11 -12.45 11.37
C VAL A 19 -1.78 -11.07 11.93
N PHE A 20 -0.74 -10.46 11.36
CA PHE A 20 -0.31 -9.10 11.65
C PHE A 20 -1.16 -8.08 10.89
N GLY A 21 -1.46 -8.39 9.62
CA GLY A 21 -2.22 -7.53 8.71
C GLY A 21 -2.58 -8.28 7.44
N TYR A 22 -3.17 -7.54 6.50
CA TYR A 22 -3.47 -8.03 5.17
C TYR A 22 -2.99 -7.04 4.14
N GLU A 23 -2.31 -7.52 3.11
CA GLU A 23 -2.09 -6.77 1.88
C GLU A 23 -3.36 -6.78 1.04
N LEU A 24 -3.77 -5.61 0.58
CA LEU A 24 -4.94 -5.45 -0.27
C LEU A 24 -4.52 -5.36 -1.74
N LEU A 25 -4.90 -6.39 -2.50
CA LEU A 25 -4.57 -6.55 -3.90
C LEU A 25 -5.81 -6.32 -4.78
N PHE A 26 -5.75 -5.34 -5.67
CA PHE A 26 -6.87 -4.97 -6.53
C PHE A 26 -6.68 -5.54 -7.92
N ARG A 27 -7.72 -6.21 -8.41
CA ARG A 27 -7.63 -7.05 -9.61
C ARG A 27 -8.78 -6.73 -10.56
N ASP A 28 -8.49 -6.76 -11.85
CA ASP A 28 -9.46 -6.56 -12.93
C ASP A 28 -10.13 -7.88 -13.39
N GLY A 29 -9.71 -9.01 -12.81
CA GLY A 29 -10.28 -10.33 -13.04
C GLY A 29 -9.99 -11.32 -11.91
N LEU A 30 -10.27 -12.60 -12.17
CA LEU A 30 -9.96 -13.71 -11.27
C LEU A 30 -8.48 -14.14 -11.33
N GLU A 31 -7.75 -13.70 -12.35
CA GLU A 31 -6.32 -13.93 -12.45
C GLU A 31 -5.57 -13.12 -11.37
N ASN A 32 -4.42 -13.63 -10.93
CA ASN A 32 -3.56 -12.98 -9.93
C ASN A 32 -2.81 -11.77 -10.53
N ALA A 33 -3.47 -10.95 -11.34
CA ALA A 33 -2.86 -9.80 -11.98
C ALA A 33 -3.89 -8.69 -12.16
N PHE A 34 -3.42 -7.45 -12.09
CA PHE A 34 -4.11 -6.29 -12.65
C PHE A 34 -3.44 -5.99 -13.98
N HIS A 35 -4.19 -5.96 -15.08
CA HIS A 35 -3.65 -5.76 -16.44
C HIS A 35 -3.70 -4.29 -16.89
N GLY A 36 -3.98 -3.36 -15.97
CA GLY A 36 -3.99 -1.92 -16.23
C GLY A 36 -2.78 -1.18 -15.65
N ASP A 37 -2.83 0.15 -15.70
CA ASP A 37 -1.81 1.05 -15.14
C ASP A 37 -1.73 0.88 -13.61
N THR A 38 -0.51 0.78 -13.06
CA THR A 38 -0.25 0.71 -11.62
C THR A 38 -0.85 1.89 -10.86
N ASP A 39 -0.90 3.08 -11.47
CA ASP A 39 -1.56 4.24 -10.87
C ASP A 39 -3.09 4.05 -10.82
N GLU A 40 -3.68 3.43 -11.83
CA GLU A 40 -5.11 3.10 -11.82
C GLU A 40 -5.41 2.02 -10.78
N ALA A 41 -4.54 1.03 -10.64
CA ALA A 41 -4.64 0.00 -9.60
C ALA A 41 -4.62 0.62 -8.21
N SER A 42 -3.60 1.40 -7.87
CA SER A 42 -3.48 2.04 -6.55
C SER A 42 -4.61 3.02 -6.25
N ARG A 43 -5.13 3.77 -7.24
CA ARG A 43 -6.33 4.61 -7.01
C ARG A 43 -7.58 3.77 -6.80
N ALA A 44 -7.79 2.72 -7.60
CA ALA A 44 -8.92 1.81 -7.43
C ALA A 44 -8.88 1.11 -6.05
N THR A 45 -7.68 0.82 -5.55
CA THR A 45 -7.44 0.34 -4.20
C THR A 45 -8.01 1.28 -3.15
N LEU A 46 -7.54 2.53 -3.18
CA LEU A 46 -7.92 3.55 -2.21
C LEU A 46 -9.43 3.81 -2.25
N ASP A 47 -10.01 4.00 -3.44
CA ASP A 47 -11.45 4.25 -3.62
C ASP A 47 -12.31 3.15 -3.00
N ARG A 48 -11.89 1.89 -3.15
CA ARG A 48 -12.64 0.74 -2.65
C ARG A 48 -12.44 0.51 -1.16
N SER A 49 -11.24 0.75 -0.65
CA SER A 49 -10.96 0.75 0.78
C SER A 49 -11.81 1.80 1.50
N LEU A 50 -11.98 2.98 0.89
CA LEU A 50 -12.87 4.03 1.38
C LEU A 50 -14.35 3.60 1.33
N LEU A 51 -14.77 2.93 0.27
CA LEU A 51 -16.17 2.53 0.08
C LEU A 51 -16.59 1.36 0.99
N MET A 52 -15.72 0.38 1.20
CA MET A 52 -16.02 -0.83 1.99
C MET A 52 -15.57 -0.72 3.45
N GLY A 53 -14.58 0.14 3.74
CA GLY A 53 -13.98 0.25 5.07
C GLY A 53 -12.90 -0.81 5.31
N LEU A 54 -11.74 -0.38 5.83
CA LEU A 54 -10.62 -1.27 6.11
C LEU A 54 -10.94 -2.31 7.19
N ASP A 55 -11.80 -1.98 8.16
CA ASP A 55 -12.18 -2.92 9.23
C ASP A 55 -12.87 -4.18 8.66
N ILE A 56 -13.68 -4.03 7.61
CA ILE A 56 -14.37 -5.15 6.96
C ILE A 56 -13.39 -5.95 6.10
N LEU A 57 -12.52 -5.27 5.35
CA LEU A 57 -11.56 -5.91 4.44
C LEU A 57 -10.46 -6.66 5.21
N CYS A 58 -9.99 -6.08 6.31
CA CYS A 58 -8.83 -6.53 7.06
C CYS A 58 -9.17 -7.10 8.44
N ASP A 59 -10.45 -7.30 8.78
CA ASP A 59 -10.89 -7.87 10.07
C ASP A 59 -10.31 -7.10 11.27
N GLY A 60 -10.34 -5.76 11.19
CA GLY A 60 -9.76 -4.84 12.18
C GLY A 60 -8.23 -4.89 12.32
N ARG A 61 -7.52 -5.61 11.43
CA ARG A 61 -6.05 -5.66 11.36
C ARG A 61 -5.52 -4.56 10.44
N ARG A 62 -4.20 -4.42 10.40
CA ARG A 62 -3.51 -3.49 9.49
C ARG A 62 -3.80 -3.84 8.03
N ALA A 63 -4.02 -2.82 7.21
CA ALA A 63 -4.12 -2.90 5.76
C ALA A 63 -2.81 -2.40 5.14
N PHE A 64 -2.13 -3.27 4.41
CA PHE A 64 -0.98 -2.91 3.58
C PHE A 64 -1.50 -2.49 2.22
N VAL A 65 -1.14 -1.27 1.81
CA VAL A 65 -1.69 -0.62 0.62
C VAL A 65 -0.55 -0.21 -0.31
N ASN A 66 -0.52 -0.85 -1.48
CA ASN A 66 0.42 -0.58 -2.56
C ASN A 66 0.28 0.85 -3.08
N CYS A 67 1.36 1.61 -2.92
CA CYS A 67 1.44 3.02 -3.27
C CYS A 67 2.49 3.25 -4.35
N THR A 68 2.04 3.80 -5.49
CA THR A 68 2.91 4.35 -6.51
C THR A 68 3.43 5.73 -6.09
N ARG A 69 4.47 6.20 -6.79
CA ARG A 69 5.00 7.57 -6.66
C ARG A 69 3.89 8.62 -6.70
N ASP A 70 2.94 8.49 -7.62
CA ASP A 70 1.86 9.45 -7.80
C ASP A 70 0.91 9.48 -6.59
N THR A 71 0.53 8.30 -6.09
CA THR A 71 -0.35 8.21 -4.91
C THR A 71 0.30 8.74 -3.63
N LEU A 72 1.63 8.58 -3.49
CA LEU A 72 2.41 9.13 -2.39
C LEU A 72 2.45 10.66 -2.44
N ILE A 73 2.89 11.21 -3.57
CA ILE A 73 3.07 12.67 -3.73
C ILE A 73 1.75 13.43 -3.66
N LYS A 74 0.67 12.84 -4.21
CA LYS A 74 -0.67 13.42 -4.08
C LYS A 74 -1.31 13.20 -2.72
N GLY A 75 -0.67 12.45 -1.81
CA GLY A 75 -1.16 12.17 -0.47
C GLY A 75 -2.46 11.37 -0.46
N LEU A 76 -2.76 10.57 -1.49
CA LEU A 76 -4.06 9.90 -1.59
C LEU A 76 -4.27 8.86 -0.48
N VAL A 77 -3.18 8.24 0.00
CA VAL A 77 -3.25 7.30 1.13
C VAL A 77 -3.69 7.97 2.43
N THR A 78 -3.58 9.30 2.54
CA THR A 78 -4.00 10.04 3.74
C THR A 78 -5.51 10.08 3.94
N LEU A 79 -6.28 9.61 2.95
CA LEU A 79 -7.72 9.42 3.06
C LEU A 79 -8.08 8.21 3.93
N LEU A 80 -7.14 7.29 4.14
CA LEU A 80 -7.30 6.13 5.01
C LEU A 80 -6.86 6.46 6.45
N PRO A 81 -7.33 5.74 7.48
CA PRO A 81 -6.87 5.96 8.85
C PRO A 81 -5.41 5.52 9.04
N SER A 82 -4.56 6.40 9.56
CA SER A 82 -3.13 6.12 9.79
C SER A 82 -2.87 4.98 10.79
N THR A 83 -3.76 4.79 11.76
CA THR A 83 -3.61 3.77 12.81
C THR A 83 -3.74 2.33 12.30
N THR A 84 -4.39 2.12 11.15
CA THR A 84 -4.63 0.79 10.57
C THR A 84 -4.11 0.67 9.15
N THR A 85 -3.40 1.67 8.61
CA THR A 85 -2.86 1.65 7.25
C THR A 85 -1.34 1.58 7.29
N VAL A 86 -0.77 0.63 6.55
CA VAL A 86 0.66 0.55 6.23
C VAL A 86 0.82 0.93 4.77
N VAL A 87 1.65 1.93 4.51
CA VAL A 87 1.95 2.45 3.17
C VAL A 87 3.05 1.58 2.58
N GLU A 88 2.72 0.80 1.55
CA GLU A 88 3.67 -0.11 0.92
C GLU A 88 4.22 0.53 -0.36
N ILE A 89 5.52 0.89 -0.34
CA ILE A 89 6.18 1.56 -1.45
C ILE A 89 6.72 0.51 -2.42
N LEU A 90 6.19 0.53 -3.65
CA LEU A 90 6.57 -0.42 -4.70
C LEU A 90 8.05 -0.31 -5.10
N GLU A 91 8.63 -1.41 -5.57
CA GLU A 91 10.02 -1.45 -6.09
C GLU A 91 10.30 -0.48 -7.24
N SER A 92 9.28 -0.16 -8.03
CA SER A 92 9.40 0.77 -9.14
C SER A 92 9.48 2.25 -8.72
N VAL A 93 9.25 2.57 -7.44
CA VAL A 93 9.23 3.96 -6.95
C VAL A 93 10.64 4.43 -6.65
N PRO A 94 11.14 5.49 -7.31
CA PRO A 94 12.48 6.02 -7.05
C PRO A 94 12.54 6.74 -5.69
N ALA A 95 13.66 6.63 -4.99
CA ALA A 95 13.95 7.40 -3.77
C ALA A 95 14.39 8.85 -4.09
N ASP A 96 13.57 9.56 -4.85
CA ASP A 96 13.81 10.96 -5.20
C ASP A 96 13.36 11.94 -4.09
N PRO A 97 13.73 13.24 -4.15
CA PRO A 97 13.40 14.19 -3.10
C PRO A 97 11.90 14.35 -2.82
N ASP A 98 11.04 14.24 -3.82
CA ASP A 98 9.58 14.38 -3.63
C ASP A 98 9.03 13.16 -2.88
N VAL A 99 9.51 11.95 -3.23
CA VAL A 99 9.12 10.71 -2.55
C VAL A 99 9.59 10.71 -1.10
N LEU A 100 10.85 11.11 -0.85
CA LEU A 100 11.39 11.23 0.51
C LEU A 100 10.56 12.21 1.35
N ALA A 101 10.21 13.37 0.80
CA ALA A 101 9.38 14.36 1.49
C ALA A 101 7.96 13.86 1.77
N ALA A 102 7.35 13.13 0.81
CA ALA A 102 6.04 12.51 1.00
C ALA A 102 6.08 11.44 2.11
N CYS A 103 7.11 10.58 2.13
CA CYS A 103 7.28 9.56 3.15
C CYS A 103 7.50 10.18 4.54
N GLN A 104 8.34 11.21 4.64
CA GLN A 104 8.52 11.97 5.88
C GLN A 104 7.20 12.54 6.40
N SER A 105 6.39 13.15 5.52
CA SER A 105 5.08 13.70 5.89
C SER A 105 4.12 12.60 6.38
N LEU A 106 4.17 11.41 5.79
CA LEU A 106 3.37 10.26 6.22
C LEU A 106 3.79 9.73 7.59
N LYS A 107 5.11 9.65 7.86
CA LYS A 107 5.60 9.29 9.21
C LYS A 107 5.14 10.28 10.26
N GLU A 108 5.20 11.58 9.96
CA GLU A 108 4.71 12.64 10.85
C GLU A 108 3.19 12.55 11.10
N ALA A 109 2.44 12.09 10.11
CA ALA A 109 1.00 11.82 10.22
C ALA A 109 0.66 10.47 10.91
N GLY A 110 1.68 9.72 11.33
CA GLY A 110 1.54 8.48 12.11
C GLY A 110 1.31 7.22 11.28
N TYR A 111 1.61 7.25 9.97
CA TYR A 111 1.56 6.05 9.13
C TYR A 111 2.81 5.18 9.36
N MET A 112 2.62 3.88 9.24
CA MET A 112 3.73 2.95 9.04
C MET A 112 4.07 2.86 7.55
N ILE A 113 5.34 2.61 7.24
CA ILE A 113 5.84 2.46 5.87
C ILE A 113 6.51 1.09 5.71
N ALA A 114 6.19 0.40 4.63
CA ALA A 114 6.86 -0.82 4.18
C ALA A 114 7.50 -0.59 2.81
N LEU A 115 8.61 -1.28 2.54
CA LEU A 115 9.23 -1.33 1.21
C LEU A 115 8.95 -2.69 0.59
N ASP A 116 8.24 -2.69 -0.53
CA ASP A 116 7.94 -3.91 -1.26
C ASP A 116 9.19 -4.44 -1.97
N ASP A 117 9.34 -5.77 -2.01
CA ASP A 117 10.44 -6.52 -2.62
C ASP A 117 11.85 -5.91 -2.38
N TYR A 118 12.11 -5.44 -1.15
CA TYR A 118 13.40 -4.83 -0.79
C TYR A 118 14.55 -5.84 -0.76
N VAL A 119 15.66 -5.50 -1.41
CA VAL A 119 16.84 -6.38 -1.57
C VAL A 119 18.15 -5.74 -1.07
N ALA A 120 19.24 -6.50 -1.07
CA ALA A 120 20.56 -5.96 -0.76
C ALA A 120 21.07 -5.04 -1.90
N ASN A 121 21.61 -3.87 -1.55
CA ASN A 121 22.01 -2.80 -2.50
C ASN A 121 20.83 -2.22 -3.30
N ASP A 122 19.66 -2.11 -2.67
CA ASP A 122 18.47 -1.57 -3.30
C ASP A 122 18.67 -0.07 -3.64
N PRO A 123 18.29 0.39 -4.84
CA PRO A 123 18.36 1.82 -5.19
C PRO A 123 17.52 2.72 -4.28
N ARG A 124 16.61 2.14 -3.48
CA ARG A 124 15.76 2.82 -2.51
C ARG A 124 16.34 2.83 -1.09
N GLU A 125 17.63 2.54 -0.89
CA GLU A 125 18.29 2.56 0.42
C GLU A 125 17.96 3.82 1.27
N ALA A 126 17.83 4.99 0.63
CA ALA A 126 17.47 6.22 1.34
C ALA A 126 16.05 6.21 1.97
N LEU A 127 15.15 5.35 1.49
CA LEU A 127 13.81 5.14 2.07
C LEU A 127 13.82 4.11 3.21
N ALA A 128 14.87 3.29 3.35
CA ALA A 128 14.93 2.25 4.37
C ALA A 128 14.89 2.81 5.80
N GLU A 129 15.46 4.01 6.02
CA GLU A 129 15.39 4.73 7.31
C GLU A 129 13.96 5.16 7.69
N MET A 130 13.01 5.13 6.75
CA MET A 130 11.61 5.48 6.99
C MET A 130 10.71 4.25 7.17
N ALA A 131 11.19 3.04 6.82
CA ALA A 131 10.43 1.80 6.91
C ALA A 131 10.29 1.29 8.36
N ASP A 132 9.25 0.50 8.64
CA ASP A 132 8.91 -0.07 9.95
C ASP A 132 8.95 -1.61 10.00
#